data_AF-A0A9E0RTA5-F1
#
_entry.id   AF-A0A9E0RTA5-F1
#
_cell.length_a   1.000
_cell.length_b   1.000
_cell.length_c   1.000
_cell.angle_alpha   90.00
_cell.angle_beta   90.00
_cell.angle_gamma   90.00
#
_symmetry.space_group_name_H-M   'P 1'
#
loop_
_entity.id
_entity.type
_entity.pdbx_description
1 polymer ?
#
loop_
_entity_poly.entity_id
_entity_poly.type
_entity_poly.pdbx_seq_one_letter_code
_entity_poly.pdbx_strand_id
1 'polypeptide(L)'
;MYRYAKVTTETDEQVGDRANDLLRVNGADLGAKVIGEGGNLGFTQLARVEYCLAGGRCNTDFIDNAGGVDCSDHEVNIKILLNQCVASEAMTIDERNALLESMTEAVSDLVLENNYRQTQAISIAEHEALSRSVEYRRLISHFEATGKFDRELEAIPCDETIAERRANHQALTRPELSVLVSYSKLFLKQALVDADIASCKYLVNEAKQAFPDVLRFEYTNDITEHQLLNEIVSTQVAGDLVNRMGITFVHRMQQATGELDESVAKAYITARDLFGIDKYWRMIEDLDYQVPAALQSDMFAHIIRLVRRTTRWLLRSRRGSLEPQQEIDRFSGTAAWLTANMCSLLTGAQKTDWQAKVNELLDQGVPTELAEFVASARYLYTTFAVAEVTESGEQSLEAVAHTYFALGSQLELNWFADQIVKMGVDNYWQAMARESFRDDLEWQQRSITQNMLRGEASQMKTPNEAQAAVDNWILQHENYVGRCPHMVAE
;
A
#
# COMPACT_ATOMS: atom_id res chain seq x y z
N MET A 1 25.00 27.51 1.97
CA MET A 1 24.42 26.28 2.56
C MET A 1 25.57 25.58 3.26
N TYR A 2 25.40 25.23 4.53
CA TYR A 2 26.50 24.70 5.35
C TYR A 2 26.60 23.18 5.14
N ARG A 3 27.69 22.69 4.55
CA ARG A 3 27.95 21.26 4.27
C ARG A 3 29.06 20.74 5.18
N TYR A 4 28.65 20.09 6.27
CA TYR A 4 29.52 19.62 7.35
C TYR A 4 30.04 18.19 7.17
N ALA A 5 29.44 17.40 6.27
CA ALA A 5 29.93 16.07 5.94
C ALA A 5 29.98 15.81 4.43
N LYS A 6 31.00 15.07 3.99
CA LYS A 6 31.21 14.61 2.59
C LYS A 6 31.55 13.11 2.56
N VAL A 7 31.46 12.45 1.41
CA VAL A 7 32.04 11.09 1.28
C VAL A 7 33.56 11.17 1.24
N THR A 8 34.26 10.12 1.68
CA THR A 8 35.74 10.07 1.70
C THR A 8 36.37 10.35 0.32
N THR A 9 35.68 10.00 -0.77
CA THR A 9 36.14 10.22 -2.15
C THR A 9 35.89 11.63 -2.68
N GLU A 10 35.08 12.45 -2.00
CA GLU A 10 34.86 13.85 -2.34
C GLU A 10 35.96 14.73 -1.76
N THR A 11 36.42 15.71 -2.52
CA THR A 11 37.29 16.79 -2.06
C THR A 11 36.47 17.97 -1.57
N ASP A 12 37.04 18.80 -0.71
CA ASP A 12 36.37 20.00 -0.20
C ASP A 12 35.98 20.99 -1.31
N GLU A 13 36.78 21.05 -2.37
CA GLU A 13 36.48 21.87 -3.55
C GLU A 13 35.22 21.40 -4.29
N GLN A 14 35.02 20.09 -4.41
CA GLN A 14 33.82 19.51 -5.04
C GLN A 14 32.55 19.77 -4.23
N VAL A 15 32.66 19.84 -2.89
CA VAL A 15 31.52 20.15 -2.01
C VAL A 15 31.06 21.60 -2.17
N GLY A 16 31.94 22.51 -2.58
CA GLY A 16 31.58 23.89 -2.93
C GLY A 16 31.16 24.78 -1.75
N ASP A 17 31.54 24.44 -0.52
CA ASP A 17 31.24 25.22 0.70
C ASP A 17 32.51 25.58 1.50
N ARG A 18 33.30 26.51 0.94
CA ARG A 18 34.62 26.87 1.48
C ARG A 18 34.60 27.38 2.93
N ALA A 19 33.49 27.95 3.38
CA ALA A 19 33.38 28.50 4.73
C ALA A 19 33.48 27.41 5.82
N ASN A 20 33.19 26.16 5.48
CA ASN A 20 33.14 25.04 6.42
C ASN A 20 34.19 23.97 6.16
N ASP A 21 35.17 24.21 5.27
CA ASP A 21 36.20 23.22 4.93
C ASP A 21 36.94 22.72 6.19
N LEU A 22 37.28 23.62 7.12
CA LEU A 22 37.98 23.28 8.37
C LEU A 22 37.11 22.52 9.39
N LEU A 23 35.79 22.53 9.21
CA LEU A 23 34.83 21.86 10.09
C LEU A 23 34.30 20.57 9.49
N ARG A 24 34.63 20.27 8.22
CA ARG A 24 34.06 19.16 7.47
C ARG A 24 34.70 17.84 7.87
N VAL A 25 33.86 16.83 8.06
CA VAL A 25 34.25 15.44 8.35
C VAL A 25 33.79 14.51 7.23
N ASN A 26 34.31 13.28 7.18
CA ASN A 26 33.76 12.28 6.26
C ASN A 26 32.55 11.59 6.90
N GLY A 27 31.63 11.09 6.08
CA GLY A 27 30.45 10.35 6.55
C GLY A 27 30.83 9.12 7.37
N ALA A 28 31.91 8.43 7.00
CA ALA A 28 32.45 7.29 7.75
C ALA A 28 33.02 7.65 9.15
N ASP A 29 33.37 8.92 9.38
CA ASP A 29 33.93 9.40 10.65
C ASP A 29 32.85 9.83 11.65
N LEU A 30 31.57 9.86 11.23
CA LEU A 30 30.46 10.24 12.09
C LEU A 30 30.16 9.15 13.13
N GLY A 31 30.34 9.48 14.42
CA GLY A 31 30.15 8.54 15.53
C GLY A 31 28.73 8.48 16.13
N ALA A 32 27.77 9.22 15.57
CA ALA A 32 26.37 9.17 16.03
C ALA A 32 25.70 7.85 15.60
N LYS A 33 24.68 7.41 16.33
CA LYS A 33 23.86 6.25 15.92
C LYS A 33 22.77 6.64 14.92
N VAL A 34 22.16 7.81 15.16
CA VAL A 34 21.08 8.36 14.36
C VAL A 34 21.35 9.84 14.18
N ILE A 35 21.19 10.36 12.96
CA ILE A 35 21.27 11.79 12.65
C ILE A 35 19.98 12.19 11.93
N GLY A 36 19.40 13.31 12.35
CA GLY A 36 18.31 13.99 11.64
C GLY A 36 18.74 15.38 11.20
N GLU A 37 18.49 15.73 9.95
CA GLU A 37 18.88 17.03 9.37
C GLU A 37 17.73 18.05 9.42
N GLY A 38 17.69 18.88 10.46
CA GLY A 38 16.70 19.97 10.55
C GLY A 38 16.98 21.16 9.62
N GLY A 39 18.21 21.31 9.11
CA GLY A 39 18.58 22.32 8.14
C GLY A 39 18.78 21.73 6.74
N ASN A 40 18.75 22.57 5.71
CA ASN A 40 18.90 22.10 4.33
C ASN A 40 20.38 21.88 3.96
N LEU A 41 20.64 20.76 3.28
CA LEU A 41 21.93 20.29 2.77
C LEU A 41 23.05 20.36 3.81
N GLY A 42 22.78 19.89 5.03
CA GLY A 42 23.76 19.75 6.10
C GLY A 42 24.90 18.81 5.69
N PHE A 43 24.57 17.72 5.00
CA PHE A 43 25.50 16.74 4.44
C PHE A 43 25.36 16.65 2.91
N THR A 44 26.44 16.23 2.21
CA THR A 44 26.27 15.78 0.83
C THR A 44 25.47 14.48 0.81
N GLN A 45 24.75 14.21 -0.28
CA GLN A 45 23.99 12.97 -0.41
C GLN A 45 24.90 11.74 -0.31
N LEU A 46 26.10 11.80 -0.91
CA LEU A 46 27.10 10.74 -0.82
C LEU A 46 27.61 10.53 0.62
N ALA A 47 27.74 11.59 1.42
CA ALA A 47 28.10 11.46 2.84
C ALA A 47 27.04 10.70 3.64
N ARG A 48 25.75 10.96 3.37
CA ARG A 48 24.63 10.25 4.03
C ARG A 48 24.67 8.76 3.69
N VAL A 49 24.95 8.43 2.43
CA VAL A 49 25.11 7.04 1.96
C VAL A 49 26.31 6.38 2.65
N GLU A 50 27.48 7.04 2.69
CA GLU A 50 28.68 6.51 3.37
C GLU A 50 28.43 6.26 4.87
N TYR A 51 27.80 7.22 5.56
CA TYR A 51 27.42 7.08 6.96
C TYR A 51 26.47 5.91 7.19
N CYS A 52 25.46 5.73 6.33
CA CYS A 52 24.53 4.60 6.44
C CYS A 52 25.21 3.25 6.14
N LEU A 53 26.13 3.20 5.18
CA LEU A 53 26.93 1.99 4.90
C LEU A 53 27.87 1.63 6.05
N ALA A 54 28.34 2.62 6.82
CA ALA A 54 29.10 2.43 8.05
C ALA A 54 28.26 1.98 9.26
N GLY A 55 26.93 1.83 9.09
CA GLY A 55 26.00 1.37 10.12
C GLY A 55 25.26 2.49 10.86
N GLY A 56 25.48 3.75 10.47
CA GLY A 56 24.69 4.89 10.91
C GLY A 56 23.26 4.87 10.34
N ARG A 57 22.38 5.71 10.89
CA ARG A 57 21.02 5.89 10.37
C ARG A 57 20.71 7.36 10.18
N CYS A 58 20.31 7.74 8.97
CA CYS A 58 19.73 9.04 8.68
C CYS A 58 18.78 8.93 7.49
N ASN A 59 17.91 9.91 7.32
CA ASN A 59 17.23 10.14 6.06
C ASN A 59 17.94 11.28 5.31
N THR A 60 17.33 11.80 4.25
CA THR A 60 17.72 13.09 3.67
C THR A 60 17.08 14.25 4.43
N ASP A 61 17.68 15.43 4.31
CA ASP A 61 17.18 16.67 4.91
C ASP A 61 15.74 16.98 4.52
N PHE A 62 15.38 16.83 3.25
CA PHE A 62 14.00 17.06 2.79
C PHE A 62 12.97 16.06 3.32
N ILE A 63 13.39 15.00 4.02
CA ILE A 63 12.49 14.15 4.80
C ILE A 63 12.42 14.66 6.23
N ASP A 64 13.56 14.95 6.84
CA ASP A 64 13.65 15.30 8.26
C ASP A 64 13.15 16.72 8.58
N ASN A 65 13.15 17.63 7.61
CA ASN A 65 12.71 19.02 7.77
C ASN A 65 11.42 19.38 7.00
N ALA A 66 10.70 18.37 6.49
CA ALA A 66 9.53 18.55 5.64
C ALA A 66 8.34 19.25 6.32
N GLY A 67 8.25 19.22 7.66
CA GLY A 67 7.11 19.75 8.41
C GLY A 67 6.81 21.24 8.14
N GLY A 68 7.83 22.06 7.86
CA GLY A 68 7.62 23.46 7.53
C GLY A 68 6.94 23.69 6.17
N VAL A 69 7.30 22.88 5.16
CA VAL A 69 6.68 22.92 3.83
C VAL A 69 5.26 22.37 3.90
N ASP A 70 5.09 21.26 4.61
CA ASP A 70 3.79 20.60 4.80
C ASP A 70 2.77 21.51 5.51
N CYS A 71 3.19 22.20 6.58
CA CYS A 71 2.37 23.19 7.27
C CYS A 71 1.95 24.33 6.33
N SER A 72 2.87 24.82 5.48
CA SER A 72 2.57 25.86 4.50
C SER A 72 1.55 25.38 3.46
N ASP A 73 1.62 24.13 3.00
CA ASP A 73 0.67 23.57 2.05
C ASP A 73 -0.75 23.51 2.66
N HIS A 74 -0.89 23.05 3.90
CA HIS A 74 -2.17 23.11 4.62
C HIS A 74 -2.69 24.54 4.78
N GLU A 75 -1.83 25.46 5.24
CA GLU A 75 -2.19 26.86 5.47
C GLU A 75 -2.69 27.54 4.19
N VAL A 76 -1.99 27.34 3.07
CA VAL A 76 -2.37 27.92 1.76
C VAL A 76 -3.71 27.36 1.30
N ASN A 77 -3.92 26.04 1.37
CA ASN A 77 -5.18 25.43 0.97
C ASN A 77 -6.35 25.94 1.81
N ILE A 78 -6.18 26.03 3.14
CA ILE A 78 -7.22 26.58 4.02
C ILE A 78 -7.51 28.04 3.70
N LYS A 79 -6.48 28.86 3.46
CA LYS A 79 -6.65 30.28 3.11
C LYS A 79 -7.39 30.45 1.79
N ILE A 80 -7.10 29.65 0.77
CA ILE A 80 -7.80 29.70 -0.51
C ILE A 80 -9.28 29.41 -0.29
N LEU A 81 -9.61 28.33 0.43
CA LEU A 81 -10.98 27.97 0.79
C LEU A 81 -11.71 29.12 1.51
N LEU A 82 -11.16 29.59 2.63
CA LEU A 82 -11.84 30.61 3.45
C LEU A 82 -11.92 31.98 2.74
N ASN A 83 -10.97 32.31 1.87
CA ASN A 83 -11.07 33.52 1.05
C ASN A 83 -12.23 33.46 0.06
N GLN A 84 -12.62 32.27 -0.43
CA GLN A 84 -13.84 32.12 -1.23
C GLN A 84 -15.09 32.41 -0.41
N CYS A 85 -15.16 31.93 0.84
CA CYS A 85 -16.26 32.23 1.76
C CYS A 85 -16.35 33.72 2.11
N VAL A 86 -15.22 34.40 2.24
CA VAL A 86 -15.19 35.87 2.43
C VAL A 86 -15.68 36.59 1.16
N ALA A 87 -15.25 36.15 -0.01
CA ALA A 87 -15.64 36.76 -1.28
C ALA A 87 -17.13 36.57 -1.60
N SER A 88 -17.76 35.49 -1.10
CA SER A 88 -19.19 35.25 -1.21
C SER A 88 -20.03 35.91 -0.10
N GLU A 89 -19.39 36.71 0.77
CA GLU A 89 -20.01 37.35 1.93
C GLU A 89 -20.58 36.36 2.97
N ALA A 90 -20.19 35.08 2.91
CA ALA A 90 -20.60 34.05 3.86
C ALA A 90 -19.86 34.15 5.20
N MET A 91 -18.68 34.78 5.22
CA MET A 91 -17.96 35.13 6.46
C MET A 91 -17.21 36.45 6.34
N THR A 92 -16.91 37.08 7.47
CA THR A 92 -16.07 38.29 7.55
C THR A 92 -14.58 37.93 7.64
N ILE A 93 -13.71 38.92 7.37
CA ILE A 93 -12.25 38.74 7.50
C ILE A 93 -11.85 38.44 8.95
N ASP A 94 -12.52 39.05 9.92
CA ASP A 94 -12.22 38.84 11.34
C ASP A 94 -12.59 37.41 11.78
N GLU A 95 -13.76 36.91 11.36
CA GLU A 95 -14.16 35.52 11.58
C GLU A 95 -13.20 34.54 10.90
N ARG A 96 -12.76 34.84 9.68
CA ARG A 96 -11.78 34.03 8.95
C ARG A 96 -10.47 33.91 9.70
N ASN A 97 -9.95 35.03 10.22
CA ASN A 97 -8.68 35.04 10.94
C ASN A 97 -8.79 34.29 12.29
N ALA A 98 -9.91 34.48 13.00
CA ALA A 98 -10.17 33.75 14.25
C ALA A 98 -10.29 32.23 14.01
N LEU A 99 -10.92 31.82 12.91
CA LEU A 99 -11.01 30.41 12.53
C LEU A 99 -9.65 29.83 12.14
N LEU A 100 -8.83 30.56 11.36
CA LEU A 100 -7.47 30.14 11.04
C LEU A 100 -6.63 29.91 12.30
N GLU A 101 -6.69 30.84 13.25
CA GLU A 101 -5.94 30.74 14.51
C GLU A 101 -6.40 29.54 15.35
N SER A 102 -7.71 29.28 15.41
CA SER A 102 -8.25 28.17 16.20
C SER A 102 -7.86 26.77 15.67
N MET A 103 -7.45 26.67 14.40
CA MET A 103 -7.07 25.39 13.76
C MET A 103 -5.58 25.05 13.91
N THR A 104 -4.77 25.87 14.60
CA THR A 104 -3.31 25.69 14.72
C THR A 104 -2.90 24.28 15.16
N GLU A 105 -3.52 23.74 16.22
CA GLU A 105 -3.21 22.39 16.73
C GLU A 105 -3.64 21.31 15.74
N ALA A 106 -4.83 21.45 15.13
CA ALA A 106 -5.33 20.47 14.16
C ALA A 106 -4.46 20.41 12.89
N VAL A 107 -3.93 21.55 12.42
CA VAL A 107 -2.95 21.58 11.33
C VAL A 107 -1.65 20.91 11.76
N SER A 108 -1.20 21.13 13.00
CA SER A 108 0.00 20.49 13.53
C SER A 108 -0.14 18.97 13.57
N ASP A 109 -1.29 18.45 13.98
CA ASP A 109 -1.57 17.01 13.98
C ASP A 109 -1.54 16.41 12.57
N LEU A 110 -2.14 17.09 11.57
CA LEU A 110 -2.09 16.65 10.17
C LEU A 110 -0.66 16.56 9.64
N VAL A 111 0.15 17.60 9.93
CA VAL A 111 1.57 17.63 9.56
C VAL A 111 2.33 16.49 10.21
N LEU A 112 2.13 16.26 11.51
CA LEU A 112 2.80 15.17 12.24
C LEU A 112 2.41 13.79 11.67
N GLU A 113 1.12 13.57 11.39
CA GLU A 113 0.61 12.32 10.80
C GLU A 113 1.23 12.05 9.41
N ASN A 114 1.29 13.07 8.55
CA ASN A 114 1.87 12.94 7.21
C ASN A 114 3.38 12.63 7.26
N ASN A 115 4.13 13.33 8.10
CA ASN A 115 5.58 13.13 8.26
C ASN A 115 5.91 11.78 8.92
N TYR A 116 5.09 11.35 9.88
CA TYR A 116 5.19 10.02 10.48
C TYR A 116 5.05 8.92 9.42
N ARG A 117 4.00 8.98 8.59
CA ARG A 117 3.76 7.98 7.53
C ARG A 117 4.87 7.94 6.48
N GLN A 118 5.43 9.08 6.13
CA GLN A 118 6.55 9.16 5.17
C GLN A 118 7.80 8.45 5.70
N THR A 119 8.17 8.68 6.96
CA THR A 119 9.33 8.02 7.59
C THR A 119 9.09 6.53 7.86
N GLN A 120 7.84 6.14 8.16
CA GLN A 120 7.42 4.75 8.25
C GLN A 120 7.57 4.03 6.90
N ALA A 121 7.12 4.65 5.80
CA ALA A 121 7.25 4.09 4.45
C ALA A 121 8.72 3.81 4.07
N ILE A 122 9.63 4.72 4.42
CA ILE A 122 11.08 4.52 4.21
C ILE A 122 11.60 3.34 5.04
N SER A 123 11.12 3.17 6.27
CA SER A 123 11.54 2.08 7.15
C SER A 123 11.04 0.71 6.65
N ILE A 124 9.81 0.63 6.15
CA ILE A 124 9.29 -0.56 5.48
C ILE A 124 10.10 -0.85 4.21
N ALA A 125 10.39 0.18 3.40
CA ALA A 125 11.20 0.04 2.19
C ALA A 125 12.62 -0.46 2.49
N GLU A 126 13.25 0.04 3.56
CA GLU A 126 14.59 -0.40 4.02
C GLU A 126 14.58 -1.87 4.40
N HIS A 127 13.57 -2.32 5.16
CA HIS A 127 13.43 -3.72 5.56
C HIS A 127 13.31 -4.67 4.36
N GLU A 128 12.63 -4.23 3.29
CA GLU A 128 12.44 -5.01 2.06
C GLU A 128 13.52 -4.72 0.99
N ALA A 129 14.51 -3.87 1.29
CA ALA A 129 15.33 -3.28 0.24
C ALA A 129 16.18 -4.29 -0.54
N LEU A 130 16.70 -5.28 0.17
CA LEU A 130 17.52 -6.32 -0.43
C LEU A 130 16.71 -7.23 -1.37
N SER A 131 15.52 -7.66 -0.92
CA SER A 131 14.63 -8.54 -1.68
C SER A 131 14.01 -7.83 -2.88
N ARG A 132 13.81 -6.51 -2.79
CA ARG A 132 13.26 -5.65 -3.85
C ARG A 132 14.27 -4.93 -4.72
N SER A 133 15.57 -5.18 -4.53
CA SER A 133 16.66 -4.53 -5.29
C SER A 133 16.43 -4.50 -6.82
N VAL A 134 15.92 -5.59 -7.40
CA VAL A 134 15.59 -5.66 -8.84
C VAL A 134 14.42 -4.74 -9.21
N GLU A 135 13.43 -4.60 -8.32
CA GLU A 135 12.27 -3.73 -8.50
C GLU A 135 12.71 -2.26 -8.49
N TYR A 136 13.57 -1.86 -7.55
CA TYR A 136 14.10 -0.50 -7.50
C TYR A 136 14.96 -0.15 -8.72
N ARG A 137 15.84 -1.05 -9.15
CA ARG A 137 16.67 -0.84 -10.35
C ARG A 137 15.82 -0.56 -11.59
N ARG A 138 14.72 -1.31 -11.77
CA ARG A 138 13.77 -1.10 -12.87
C ARG A 138 13.03 0.22 -12.76
N LEU A 139 12.62 0.60 -11.55
CA LEU A 139 11.96 1.88 -11.31
C LEU A 139 12.90 3.06 -11.61
N ILE A 140 14.16 2.99 -11.16
CA ILE A 140 15.19 3.99 -11.47
C ILE A 140 15.35 4.14 -12.98
N SER A 141 15.48 3.03 -13.70
CA SER A 141 15.57 3.05 -15.18
C SER A 141 14.33 3.67 -15.83
N HIS A 142 13.15 3.40 -15.26
CA HIS A 142 11.90 3.99 -15.73
C HIS A 142 11.85 5.50 -15.49
N PHE A 143 12.28 5.97 -14.32
CA PHE A 143 12.36 7.39 -13.99
C PHE A 143 13.31 8.13 -14.94
N GLU A 144 14.48 7.58 -15.24
CA GLU A 144 15.39 8.17 -16.22
C GLU A 144 14.78 8.25 -17.63
N ALA A 145 14.04 7.21 -18.03
CA ALA A 145 13.38 7.20 -19.33
C ALA A 145 12.33 8.32 -19.49
N THR A 146 11.83 8.89 -18.38
CA THR A 146 10.96 10.08 -18.42
C THR A 146 11.71 11.38 -18.75
N GLY A 147 13.04 11.39 -18.62
CA GLY A 147 13.89 12.57 -18.77
C GLY A 147 13.79 13.59 -17.62
N LYS A 148 13.04 13.29 -16.56
CA LYS A 148 12.83 14.17 -15.39
C LYS A 148 13.60 13.72 -14.15
N PHE A 149 14.44 12.70 -14.27
CA PHE A 149 15.24 12.15 -13.18
C PHE A 149 16.66 11.92 -13.67
N ASP A 150 17.63 12.41 -12.92
CA ASP A 150 19.06 12.27 -13.19
C ASP A 150 19.72 11.56 -12.01
N ARG A 151 20.17 10.32 -12.23
CA ARG A 151 20.73 9.50 -11.16
C ARG A 151 22.05 10.06 -10.62
N GLU A 152 22.85 10.75 -11.44
CA GLU A 152 24.14 11.31 -11.00
C GLU A 152 23.90 12.52 -10.10
N LEU A 153 22.97 13.40 -10.48
CA LEU A 153 22.60 14.57 -9.69
C LEU A 153 22.02 14.19 -8.32
N GLU A 154 21.21 13.13 -8.29
CA GLU A 154 20.59 12.61 -7.06
C GLU A 154 21.50 11.64 -6.28
N ALA A 155 22.73 11.41 -6.76
CA ALA A 155 23.70 10.47 -6.21
C ALA A 155 23.11 9.06 -5.97
N ILE A 156 22.28 8.59 -6.90
CA ILE A 156 21.77 7.22 -6.95
C ILE A 156 22.75 6.34 -7.72
N PRO A 157 23.14 5.16 -7.18
CA PRO A 157 24.18 4.32 -7.78
C PRO A 157 23.81 3.77 -9.16
N CYS A 158 24.83 3.51 -9.97
CA CYS A 158 24.66 2.82 -11.25
C CYS A 158 24.21 1.35 -11.06
N ASP A 159 23.72 0.73 -12.13
CA ASP A 159 23.21 -0.64 -12.11
C ASP A 159 24.28 -1.66 -11.66
N GLU A 160 25.54 -1.46 -12.06
CA GLU A 160 26.68 -2.28 -11.65
C GLU A 160 26.92 -2.18 -10.13
N THR A 161 26.89 -0.98 -9.58
CA THR A 161 27.07 -0.74 -8.13
C THR A 161 25.92 -1.36 -7.33
N ILE A 162 24.68 -1.24 -7.82
CA ILE A 162 23.52 -1.89 -7.17
C ILE A 162 23.67 -3.41 -7.19
N ALA A 163 24.14 -3.99 -8.30
CA ALA A 163 24.35 -5.43 -8.42
C ALA A 163 25.49 -5.92 -7.52
N GLU A 164 26.60 -5.18 -7.44
CA GLU A 164 27.73 -5.48 -6.55
C GLU A 164 27.30 -5.43 -5.08
N ARG A 165 26.61 -4.37 -4.66
CA ARG A 165 26.06 -4.26 -3.30
C ARG A 165 25.16 -5.46 -2.97
N ARG A 166 24.26 -5.82 -3.88
CA ARG A 166 23.36 -6.98 -3.69
C ARG A 166 24.14 -8.29 -3.50
N ALA A 167 25.21 -8.50 -4.28
CA ALA A 167 26.07 -9.68 -4.16
C ALA A 167 26.78 -9.74 -2.78
N ASN A 168 27.04 -8.57 -2.18
CA ASN A 168 27.60 -8.42 -0.84
C ASN A 168 26.52 -8.30 0.27
N HIS A 169 25.27 -8.68 0.00
CA HIS A 169 24.14 -8.56 0.93
C HIS A 169 23.84 -7.13 1.42
N GLN A 170 24.24 -6.12 0.64
CA GLN A 170 23.91 -4.72 0.86
C GLN A 170 22.79 -4.28 -0.10
N ALA A 171 21.94 -3.36 0.36
CA ALA A 171 20.84 -2.81 -0.43
C ALA A 171 21.00 -1.29 -0.60
N LEU A 172 20.01 -0.65 -1.24
CA LEU A 172 19.90 0.81 -1.18
C LEU A 172 19.70 1.24 0.28
N THR A 173 20.41 2.29 0.67
CA THR A 173 20.39 2.91 1.99
C THR A 173 19.16 3.80 2.15
N ARG A 174 18.81 4.17 3.40
CA ARG A 174 17.68 5.06 3.68
C ARG A 174 17.71 6.40 2.92
N PRO A 175 18.86 7.11 2.78
CA PRO A 175 18.93 8.32 1.97
C PRO A 175 18.63 8.08 0.49
N GLU A 176 19.08 6.96 -0.08
CA GLU A 176 18.77 6.58 -1.47
C GLU A 176 17.28 6.24 -1.62
N LEU A 177 16.69 5.52 -0.67
CA LEU A 177 15.25 5.23 -0.65
C LEU A 177 14.40 6.50 -0.47
N SER A 178 14.88 7.47 0.31
CA SER A 178 14.22 8.76 0.52
C SER A 178 14.05 9.53 -0.79
N VAL A 179 15.09 9.54 -1.63
CA VAL A 179 15.02 10.12 -2.98
C VAL A 179 13.95 9.39 -3.81
N LEU A 180 13.96 8.05 -3.83
CA LEU A 180 13.00 7.29 -4.61
C LEU A 180 11.56 7.50 -4.15
N VAL A 181 11.29 7.60 -2.84
CA VAL A 181 9.96 7.94 -2.31
C VAL A 181 9.50 9.29 -2.85
N SER A 182 10.34 10.32 -2.76
CA SER A 182 10.00 11.66 -3.23
C SER A 182 9.71 11.70 -4.73
N TYR A 183 10.53 11.06 -5.55
CA TYR A 183 10.31 10.99 -7.01
C TYR A 183 9.07 10.17 -7.38
N SER A 184 8.81 9.04 -6.70
CA SER A 184 7.58 8.27 -6.88
C SER A 184 6.34 9.13 -6.61
N LYS A 185 6.33 9.91 -5.52
CA LYS A 185 5.22 10.82 -5.20
C LYS A 185 5.09 11.93 -6.22
N LEU A 186 6.20 12.55 -6.63
CA LEU A 186 6.21 13.66 -7.57
C LEU A 186 5.64 13.25 -8.93
N PHE A 187 6.13 12.15 -9.50
CA PHE A 187 5.66 11.69 -10.80
C PHE A 187 4.22 11.20 -10.77
N LEU A 188 3.84 10.48 -9.71
CA LEU A 188 2.46 10.04 -9.54
C LEU A 188 1.51 11.25 -9.39
N LYS A 189 1.85 12.22 -8.53
CA LYS A 189 1.07 13.45 -8.39
C LYS A 189 0.88 14.14 -9.73
N GLN A 190 1.94 14.32 -10.51
CA GLN A 190 1.85 14.97 -11.82
C GLN A 190 0.93 14.21 -12.76
N ALA A 191 1.07 12.88 -12.85
CA ALA A 191 0.21 12.04 -13.69
C ALA A 191 -1.27 12.13 -13.28
N LEU A 192 -1.57 12.15 -11.98
CA LEU A 192 -2.94 12.28 -11.47
C LEU A 192 -3.55 13.67 -11.73
N VAL A 193 -2.74 14.73 -11.62
CA VAL A 193 -3.18 16.10 -11.99
C VAL A 193 -3.51 16.15 -13.47
N ASP A 194 -2.61 15.65 -14.32
CA ASP A 194 -2.78 15.65 -15.79
C ASP A 194 -4.00 14.83 -16.23
N ALA A 195 -4.34 13.77 -15.48
CA ALA A 195 -5.50 12.92 -15.72
C ALA A 195 -6.83 13.45 -15.14
N ASP A 196 -6.81 14.61 -14.45
CA ASP A 196 -7.96 15.17 -13.74
C ASP A 196 -8.64 14.15 -12.81
N ILE A 197 -7.86 13.58 -11.87
CA ILE A 197 -8.34 12.52 -10.98
C ILE A 197 -9.58 12.93 -10.17
N ALA A 198 -9.75 14.23 -9.88
CA ALA A 198 -10.91 14.77 -9.17
C ALA A 198 -12.22 14.71 -9.98
N SER A 199 -12.16 14.46 -11.29
CA SER A 199 -13.35 14.11 -12.09
C SER A 199 -14.08 12.88 -11.54
N CYS A 200 -13.37 12.00 -10.84
CA CYS A 200 -13.96 10.90 -10.10
C CYS A 200 -14.53 11.39 -8.76
N LYS A 201 -15.85 11.56 -8.71
CA LYS A 201 -16.57 12.05 -7.53
C LYS A 201 -16.28 11.29 -6.23
N TYR A 202 -15.94 10.00 -6.32
CA TYR A 202 -15.58 9.21 -5.15
C TYR A 202 -14.27 9.71 -4.51
N LEU A 203 -13.25 9.99 -5.33
CA LEU A 203 -11.92 10.40 -4.89
C LEU A 203 -11.88 11.86 -4.41
N VAL A 204 -12.89 12.68 -4.72
CA VAL A 204 -13.05 14.02 -4.14
C VAL A 204 -13.08 13.97 -2.60
N ASN A 205 -13.53 12.85 -2.00
CA ASN A 205 -13.48 12.68 -0.55
C ASN A 205 -12.06 12.66 0.03
N GLU A 206 -11.03 12.33 -0.76
CA GLU A 206 -9.64 12.38 -0.32
C GLU A 206 -9.20 13.81 -0.01
N ALA A 207 -9.77 14.80 -0.70
CA ALA A 207 -9.46 16.21 -0.42
C ALA A 207 -9.82 16.60 1.02
N LYS A 208 -10.87 15.99 1.60
CA LYS A 208 -11.31 16.29 2.97
C LYS A 208 -10.26 15.94 4.01
N GLN A 209 -9.40 14.96 3.74
CA GLN A 209 -8.33 14.55 4.66
C GLN A 209 -7.19 15.57 4.71
N ALA A 210 -7.12 16.50 3.74
CA ALA A 210 -6.15 17.59 3.74
C ALA A 210 -6.55 18.77 4.65
N PHE A 211 -7.76 18.75 5.23
CA PHE A 211 -8.29 19.85 6.02
C PHE A 211 -8.61 19.40 7.46
N PRO A 212 -8.45 20.30 8.46
CA PRO A 212 -8.90 20.06 9.82
C PRO A 212 -10.38 19.68 9.91
N ASP A 213 -10.73 18.92 10.96
CA ASP A 213 -12.09 18.38 11.16
C ASP A 213 -13.20 19.46 11.10
N VAL A 214 -12.95 20.65 11.65
CA VAL A 214 -13.90 21.78 11.60
C VAL A 214 -14.28 22.11 10.14
N LEU A 215 -13.29 22.23 9.25
CA LEU A 215 -13.55 22.50 7.83
C LEU A 215 -14.15 21.29 7.12
N ARG A 216 -13.67 20.09 7.45
CA ARG A 216 -14.18 18.85 6.88
C ARG A 216 -15.67 18.69 7.15
N PHE A 217 -16.17 19.03 8.34
CA PHE A 217 -17.58 18.85 8.69
C PHE A 217 -18.45 20.06 8.32
N GLU A 218 -17.98 21.30 8.56
CA GLU A 218 -18.79 22.49 8.38
C GLU A 218 -18.71 23.08 6.96
N TYR A 219 -17.59 22.87 6.26
CA TYR A 219 -17.29 23.46 4.95
C TYR A 219 -17.13 22.40 3.84
N THR A 220 -17.82 21.27 3.97
CA THR A 220 -17.74 20.17 2.97
C THR A 220 -17.99 20.65 1.55
N ASN A 221 -19.01 21.50 1.33
CA ASN A 221 -19.34 21.98 -0.02
C ASN A 221 -18.24 22.89 -0.56
N ASP A 222 -17.71 23.80 0.26
CA ASP A 222 -16.60 24.68 -0.12
C ASP A 222 -15.34 23.88 -0.48
N ILE A 223 -15.05 22.78 0.24
CA ILE A 223 -13.95 21.86 -0.12
C ILE A 223 -14.20 21.26 -1.51
N THR A 224 -15.42 20.84 -1.83
CA THR A 224 -15.74 20.27 -3.16
C THR A 224 -15.75 21.28 -4.30
N GLU A 225 -15.84 22.56 -3.98
CA GLU A 225 -15.78 23.67 -4.94
C GLU A 225 -14.41 24.38 -4.93
N HIS A 226 -13.44 23.83 -4.19
CA HIS A 226 -12.12 24.40 -4.03
C HIS A 226 -11.41 24.57 -5.37
N GLN A 227 -10.78 25.73 -5.59
CA GLN A 227 -10.15 26.05 -6.88
C GLN A 227 -9.02 25.08 -7.25
N LEU A 228 -8.32 24.53 -6.25
CA LEU A 228 -7.23 23.55 -6.41
C LEU A 228 -7.68 22.12 -6.09
N LEU A 229 -8.97 21.79 -6.27
CA LEU A 229 -9.49 20.48 -5.87
C LEU A 229 -8.70 19.33 -6.50
N ASN A 230 -8.42 19.40 -7.81
CA ASN A 230 -7.69 18.35 -8.51
C ASN A 230 -6.26 18.18 -7.99
N GLU A 231 -5.56 19.28 -7.70
CA GLU A 231 -4.22 19.27 -7.15
C GLU A 231 -4.18 18.72 -5.72
N ILE A 232 -5.16 19.06 -4.89
CA ILE A 232 -5.29 18.55 -3.53
C ILE A 232 -5.55 17.04 -3.56
N VAL A 233 -6.57 16.58 -4.32
CA VAL A 233 -6.88 15.16 -4.45
C VAL A 233 -5.67 14.39 -4.98
N SER A 234 -5.02 14.89 -6.02
CA SER A 234 -3.82 14.26 -6.59
C SER A 234 -2.68 14.15 -5.58
N THR A 235 -2.46 15.19 -4.77
CA THR A 235 -1.40 15.19 -3.74
C THR A 235 -1.72 14.19 -2.63
N GLN A 236 -2.95 14.18 -2.12
CA GLN A 236 -3.38 13.26 -1.07
C GLN A 236 -3.32 11.80 -1.53
N VAL A 237 -3.85 11.51 -2.73
CA VAL A 237 -3.85 10.15 -3.30
C VAL A 237 -2.43 9.67 -3.58
N ALA A 238 -1.57 10.50 -4.19
CA ALA A 238 -0.19 10.12 -4.47
C ALA A 238 0.61 9.88 -3.18
N GLY A 239 0.42 10.74 -2.18
CA GLY A 239 1.04 10.62 -0.87
C GLY A 239 0.63 9.34 -0.16
N ASP A 240 -0.68 9.11 -0.01
CA ASP A 240 -1.23 7.92 0.65
C ASP A 240 -0.79 6.64 -0.05
N LEU A 241 -0.95 6.57 -1.37
CA LEU A 241 -0.60 5.38 -2.14
C LEU A 241 0.88 5.02 -1.99
N VAL A 242 1.81 5.98 -2.16
CA VAL A 242 3.25 5.70 -2.04
C VAL A 242 3.64 5.37 -0.60
N ASN A 243 3.09 6.09 0.39
CA ASN A 243 3.39 5.86 1.80
C ASN A 243 2.89 4.48 2.28
N ARG A 244 1.70 4.05 1.85
CA ARG A 244 1.07 2.81 2.30
C ARG A 244 1.48 1.59 1.49
N MET A 245 1.57 1.71 0.17
CA MET A 245 1.80 0.57 -0.73
C MET A 245 3.25 0.43 -1.20
N GLY A 246 4.06 1.48 -1.00
CA GLY A 246 5.48 1.49 -1.27
C GLY A 246 5.86 2.05 -2.65
N ILE A 247 7.13 2.43 -2.74
CA ILE A 247 7.78 3.17 -3.82
C ILE A 247 7.48 2.62 -5.23
N THR A 248 7.50 1.29 -5.39
CA THR A 248 7.39 0.62 -6.70
C THR A 248 5.97 0.22 -7.08
N PHE A 249 4.97 0.46 -6.22
CA PHE A 249 3.65 -0.16 -6.36
C PHE A 249 2.96 0.19 -7.68
N VAL A 250 2.87 1.48 -8.02
CA VAL A 250 2.16 1.93 -9.23
C VAL A 250 2.81 1.36 -10.48
N HIS A 251 4.12 1.56 -10.62
CA HIS A 251 4.88 1.04 -11.76
C HIS A 251 4.68 -0.47 -11.97
N ARG A 252 4.62 -1.23 -10.86
CA ARG A 252 4.35 -2.67 -10.92
C ARG A 252 2.93 -2.99 -11.38
N MET A 253 1.93 -2.25 -10.91
CA MET A 253 0.55 -2.43 -11.37
C MET A 253 0.44 -2.11 -12.87
N GLN A 254 1.04 -1.02 -13.33
CA GLN A 254 1.07 -0.66 -14.76
C GLN A 254 1.74 -1.75 -15.60
N GLN A 255 2.90 -2.25 -15.18
CA GLN A 255 3.59 -3.36 -15.85
C GLN A 255 2.76 -4.64 -15.89
N ALA A 256 1.99 -4.90 -14.84
CA ALA A 256 1.18 -6.10 -14.67
C ALA A 256 -0.12 -6.09 -15.50
N THR A 257 -0.73 -4.92 -15.68
CA THR A 257 -2.08 -4.80 -16.23
C THR A 257 -2.16 -3.98 -17.52
N GLY A 258 -1.17 -3.12 -17.77
CA GLY A 258 -1.17 -2.15 -18.86
C GLY A 258 -2.04 -0.91 -18.59
N GLU A 259 -2.58 -0.76 -17.38
CA GLU A 259 -3.42 0.37 -16.99
C GLU A 259 -2.61 1.63 -16.66
N LEU A 260 -3.28 2.79 -16.66
CA LEU A 260 -2.68 4.09 -16.38
C LEU A 260 -2.66 4.42 -14.87
N ASP A 261 -1.92 5.46 -14.48
CA ASP A 261 -1.73 5.87 -13.08
C ASP A 261 -3.07 6.16 -12.37
N GLU A 262 -4.00 6.84 -13.04
CA GLU A 262 -5.33 7.16 -12.52
C GLU A 262 -6.21 5.92 -12.30
N SER A 263 -6.11 4.91 -13.17
CA SER A 263 -6.79 3.62 -12.97
C SER A 263 -6.23 2.92 -11.74
N VAL A 264 -4.90 2.91 -11.58
CA VAL A 264 -4.24 2.30 -10.40
C VAL A 264 -4.65 3.02 -9.12
N ALA A 265 -4.68 4.34 -9.12
CA ALA A 265 -5.15 5.14 -7.99
C ALA A 265 -6.60 4.83 -7.62
N LYS A 266 -7.53 4.82 -8.58
CA LYS A 266 -8.93 4.45 -8.36
C LYS A 266 -9.08 3.05 -7.78
N ALA A 267 -8.34 2.08 -8.33
CA ALA A 267 -8.37 0.69 -7.89
C ALA A 267 -7.75 0.50 -6.50
N TYR A 268 -6.72 1.27 -6.15
CA TYR A 268 -6.14 1.30 -4.81
C TYR A 268 -7.14 1.83 -3.78
N ILE A 269 -7.72 3.01 -4.02
CA ILE A 269 -8.71 3.62 -3.11
C ILE A 269 -9.92 2.70 -2.93
N THR A 270 -10.42 2.11 -4.04
CA THR A 270 -11.51 1.13 -3.99
C THR A 270 -11.14 -0.07 -3.11
N ALA A 271 -9.93 -0.60 -3.25
CA ALA A 271 -9.46 -1.73 -2.45
C ALA A 271 -9.27 -1.38 -0.96
N ARG A 272 -8.75 -0.19 -0.66
CA ARG A 272 -8.56 0.32 0.70
C ARG A 272 -9.90 0.46 1.42
N ASP A 273 -10.86 1.10 0.76
CA ASP A 273 -12.14 1.44 1.37
C ASP A 273 -13.09 0.24 1.44
N LEU A 274 -13.02 -0.67 0.46
CA LEU A 274 -13.79 -1.92 0.45
C LEU A 274 -13.59 -2.76 1.72
N PHE A 275 -12.35 -2.81 2.23
CA PHE A 275 -12.01 -3.57 3.44
C PHE A 275 -11.82 -2.70 4.69
N GLY A 276 -12.07 -1.38 4.59
CA GLY A 276 -11.88 -0.45 5.71
C GLY A 276 -10.45 -0.43 6.26
N ILE A 277 -9.45 -0.49 5.37
CA ILE A 277 -8.06 -0.75 5.73
C ILE A 277 -7.45 0.31 6.65
N ASP A 278 -7.87 1.58 6.53
CA ASP A 278 -7.38 2.68 7.38
C ASP A 278 -7.52 2.42 8.87
N LYS A 279 -8.62 1.75 9.27
CA LYS A 279 -8.83 1.34 10.66
C LYS A 279 -7.69 0.43 11.13
N TYR A 280 -7.37 -0.60 10.37
CA TYR A 280 -6.37 -1.59 10.75
C TYR A 280 -4.95 -1.04 10.70
N TRP A 281 -4.66 -0.11 9.77
CA TRP A 281 -3.39 0.60 9.78
C TRP A 281 -3.21 1.43 11.05
N ARG A 282 -4.23 2.21 11.46
CA ARG A 282 -4.17 2.94 12.73
C ARG A 282 -3.99 2.02 13.93
N MET A 283 -4.71 0.89 13.97
CA MET A 283 -4.52 -0.10 15.03
C MET A 283 -3.09 -0.68 15.09
N ILE A 284 -2.38 -0.77 13.95
CA ILE A 284 -0.98 -1.20 13.94
C ILE A 284 -0.07 -0.05 14.43
N GLU A 285 -0.33 1.18 14.00
CA GLU A 285 0.41 2.39 14.42
C GLU A 285 0.26 2.62 15.94
N ASP A 286 -0.91 2.38 16.51
CA ASP A 286 -1.18 2.47 17.95
C ASP A 286 -0.34 1.48 18.79
N LEU A 287 0.24 0.44 18.17
CA LEU A 287 1.13 -0.52 18.83
C LEU A 287 2.59 -0.06 18.92
N ASP A 288 2.88 1.18 18.48
CA ASP A 288 4.20 1.78 18.63
C ASP A 288 4.69 1.72 20.08
N TYR A 289 5.93 1.27 20.26
CA TYR A 289 6.57 1.04 21.57
C TYR A 289 5.89 -0.04 22.44
N GLN A 290 4.86 -0.73 21.94
CA GLN A 290 4.17 -1.82 22.65
C GLN A 290 4.62 -3.19 22.15
N VAL A 291 4.86 -3.33 20.84
CA VAL A 291 5.32 -4.57 20.20
C VAL A 291 6.62 -4.36 19.41
N PRO A 292 7.35 -5.42 19.05
CA PRO A 292 8.54 -5.28 18.20
C PRO A 292 8.20 -4.67 16.82
N ALA A 293 9.01 -3.72 16.34
CA ALA A 293 8.82 -3.08 15.03
C ALA A 293 8.78 -4.08 13.84
N ALA A 294 9.50 -5.21 13.97
CA ALA A 294 9.44 -6.29 13.00
C ALA A 294 8.04 -6.91 12.91
N LEU A 295 7.35 -7.06 14.04
CA LEU A 295 5.99 -7.57 14.09
C LEU A 295 4.99 -6.60 13.42
N GLN A 296 5.12 -5.30 13.67
CA GLN A 296 4.31 -4.29 12.98
C GLN A 296 4.55 -4.33 11.46
N SER A 297 5.81 -4.43 11.04
CA SER A 297 6.19 -4.53 9.63
C SER A 297 5.58 -5.76 8.95
N ASP A 298 5.57 -6.90 9.65
CA ASP A 298 4.91 -8.12 9.16
C ASP A 298 3.39 -7.92 9.01
N MET A 299 2.72 -7.31 9.99
CA MET A 299 1.29 -7.00 9.92
C MET A 299 0.96 -6.07 8.74
N PHE A 300 1.74 -5.00 8.53
CA PHE A 300 1.61 -4.14 7.35
C PHE A 300 1.77 -4.94 6.06
N ALA A 301 2.76 -5.83 5.97
CA ALA A 301 2.98 -6.66 4.79
C ALA A 301 1.82 -7.61 4.48
N HIS A 302 1.08 -8.09 5.50
CA HIS A 302 -0.14 -8.87 5.30
C HIS A 302 -1.27 -8.03 4.67
N ILE A 303 -1.48 -6.82 5.18
CA ILE A 303 -2.49 -5.88 4.67
C ILE A 303 -2.14 -5.41 3.25
N ILE A 304 -0.90 -4.99 3.01
CA ILE A 304 -0.40 -4.57 1.68
C ILE A 304 -0.59 -5.71 0.66
N ARG A 305 -0.40 -6.97 1.07
CA ARG A 305 -0.66 -8.13 0.20
C ARG A 305 -2.14 -8.22 -0.19
N LEU A 306 -3.07 -8.03 0.74
CA LEU A 306 -4.50 -8.00 0.43
C LEU A 306 -4.83 -6.86 -0.54
N VAL A 307 -4.48 -5.63 -0.19
CA VAL A 307 -4.77 -4.44 -1.02
C VAL A 307 -4.19 -4.60 -2.42
N ARG A 308 -2.92 -5.02 -2.54
CA ARG A 308 -2.28 -5.24 -3.85
C ARG A 308 -3.02 -6.24 -4.72
N ARG A 309 -3.49 -7.36 -4.14
CA ARG A 309 -4.23 -8.38 -4.90
C ARG A 309 -5.57 -7.83 -5.37
N THR A 310 -6.29 -7.16 -4.47
CA THR A 310 -7.57 -6.52 -4.74
C THR A 310 -7.47 -5.44 -5.82
N THR A 311 -6.47 -4.56 -5.74
CA THR A 311 -6.17 -3.55 -6.77
C THR A 311 -5.91 -4.20 -8.12
N ARG A 312 -5.04 -5.22 -8.18
CA ARG A 312 -4.75 -5.94 -9.44
C ARG A 312 -6.01 -6.58 -10.03
N TRP A 313 -6.86 -7.20 -9.20
CA TRP A 313 -8.11 -7.79 -9.66
C TRP A 313 -9.04 -6.74 -10.26
N LEU A 314 -9.23 -5.61 -9.59
CA LEU A 314 -10.07 -4.51 -10.10
C LEU A 314 -9.57 -4.00 -11.45
N LEU A 315 -8.26 -3.78 -11.58
CA LEU A 315 -7.64 -3.35 -12.84
C LEU A 315 -7.83 -4.35 -13.98
N ARG A 316 -7.75 -5.66 -13.70
CA ARG A 316 -7.95 -6.69 -14.72
C ARG A 316 -9.42 -6.87 -15.09
N SER A 317 -10.31 -6.77 -14.11
CA SER A 317 -11.74 -7.07 -14.26
C SER A 317 -12.57 -5.88 -14.73
N ARG A 318 -12.06 -4.65 -14.64
CA ARG A 318 -12.74 -3.39 -14.97
C ARG A 318 -11.90 -2.47 -15.87
N ARG A 319 -11.15 -3.05 -16.81
CA ARG A 319 -10.23 -2.31 -17.70
C ARG A 319 -10.91 -1.10 -18.34
N GLY A 320 -10.43 0.09 -18.04
CA GLY A 320 -10.95 1.37 -18.54
C GLY A 320 -12.37 1.76 -18.08
N SER A 321 -13.01 1.01 -17.17
CA SER A 321 -14.40 1.25 -16.74
C SER A 321 -14.60 1.15 -15.22
N LEU A 322 -13.52 1.34 -14.45
CA LEU A 322 -13.56 1.24 -13.00
C LEU A 322 -14.24 2.47 -12.38
N GLU A 323 -15.39 2.25 -11.74
CA GLU A 323 -16.13 3.25 -10.97
C GLU A 323 -16.10 2.89 -9.47
N PRO A 324 -15.26 3.57 -8.64
CA PRO A 324 -15.02 3.18 -7.25
C PRO A 324 -16.29 2.99 -6.40
N GLN A 325 -17.22 3.94 -6.46
CA GLN A 325 -18.47 3.87 -5.68
C GLN A 325 -19.28 2.62 -6.02
N GLN A 326 -19.41 2.28 -7.31
CA GLN A 326 -20.20 1.14 -7.74
C GLN A 326 -19.59 -0.19 -7.27
N GLU A 327 -18.27 -0.33 -7.35
CA GLU A 327 -17.59 -1.55 -6.90
C GLU A 327 -17.63 -1.68 -5.37
N ILE A 328 -17.53 -0.58 -4.63
CA ILE A 328 -17.68 -0.60 -3.16
C ILE A 328 -19.10 -0.96 -2.75
N ASP A 329 -20.12 -0.34 -3.34
CA ASP A 329 -21.52 -0.66 -3.06
C ASP A 329 -21.83 -2.12 -3.34
N ARG A 330 -21.23 -2.66 -4.42
CA ARG A 330 -21.40 -4.05 -4.84
C ARG A 330 -20.74 -5.05 -3.88
N PHE A 331 -19.51 -4.79 -3.45
CA PHE A 331 -18.69 -5.78 -2.74
C PHE A 331 -18.61 -5.60 -1.22
N SER A 332 -18.87 -4.40 -0.68
CA SER A 332 -18.68 -4.08 0.75
C SER A 332 -19.50 -4.98 1.68
N GLY A 333 -20.74 -5.28 1.32
CA GLY A 333 -21.59 -6.20 2.11
C GLY A 333 -20.98 -7.60 2.21
N THR A 334 -20.46 -8.12 1.10
CA THR A 334 -19.79 -9.43 1.08
C THR A 334 -18.47 -9.39 1.84
N ALA A 335 -17.66 -8.35 1.64
CA ALA A 335 -16.37 -8.17 2.33
C ALA A 335 -16.55 -8.11 3.86
N ALA A 336 -17.51 -7.33 4.34
CA ALA A 336 -17.83 -7.21 5.75
C ALA A 336 -18.31 -8.54 6.35
N TRP A 337 -19.21 -9.24 5.64
CA TRP A 337 -19.71 -10.53 6.10
C TRP A 337 -18.61 -11.59 6.17
N LEU A 338 -17.73 -11.69 5.16
CA LEU A 338 -16.61 -12.62 5.16
C LEU A 338 -15.60 -12.29 6.26
N THR A 339 -15.32 -11.00 6.51
CA THR A 339 -14.43 -10.57 7.59
C THR A 339 -14.97 -11.01 8.94
N ALA A 340 -16.27 -10.83 9.19
CA ALA A 340 -16.92 -11.22 10.45
C ALA A 340 -17.05 -12.74 10.64
N ASN A 341 -17.07 -13.53 9.56
CA ASN A 341 -17.35 -14.97 9.60
C ASN A 341 -16.16 -15.86 9.21
N MET A 342 -14.96 -15.31 9.02
CA MET A 342 -13.82 -16.07 8.49
C MET A 342 -13.52 -17.36 9.28
N CYS A 343 -13.55 -17.30 10.61
CA CYS A 343 -13.28 -18.46 11.48
C CYS A 343 -14.26 -19.64 11.28
N SER A 344 -15.52 -19.35 10.94
CA SER A 344 -16.54 -20.38 10.70
C SER A 344 -16.49 -20.96 9.28
N LEU A 345 -15.93 -20.20 8.33
CA LEU A 345 -15.76 -20.59 6.93
C LEU A 345 -14.57 -21.52 6.70
N LEU A 346 -13.47 -21.31 7.43
CA LEU A 346 -12.27 -22.12 7.30
C LEU A 346 -12.46 -23.53 7.88
N THR A 347 -11.92 -24.53 7.18
CA THR A 347 -11.93 -25.94 7.60
C THR A 347 -10.54 -26.57 7.50
N GLY A 348 -10.35 -27.72 8.13
CA GLY A 348 -9.11 -28.51 8.04
C GLY A 348 -7.85 -27.72 8.40
N ALA A 349 -6.78 -27.92 7.61
CA ALA A 349 -5.48 -27.29 7.82
C ALA A 349 -5.53 -25.76 7.82
N GLN A 350 -6.38 -25.15 6.99
CA GLN A 350 -6.48 -23.68 6.92
C GLN A 350 -6.97 -23.07 8.22
N LYS A 351 -7.95 -23.71 8.86
CA LYS A 351 -8.46 -23.25 10.16
C LYS A 351 -7.39 -23.38 11.23
N THR A 352 -6.63 -24.48 11.22
CA THR A 352 -5.51 -24.69 12.14
C THR A 352 -4.44 -23.62 11.96
N ASP A 353 -4.02 -23.34 10.73
CA ASP A 353 -3.02 -22.30 10.44
C ASP A 353 -3.50 -20.90 10.83
N TRP A 354 -4.77 -20.59 10.52
CA TRP A 354 -5.38 -19.32 10.90
C TRP A 354 -5.40 -19.16 12.42
N GLN A 355 -5.86 -20.18 13.15
CA GLN A 355 -5.91 -20.14 14.62
C GLN A 355 -4.51 -20.03 15.23
N ALA A 356 -3.53 -20.74 14.67
CA ALA A 356 -2.14 -20.64 15.10
C ALA A 356 -1.61 -19.21 14.93
N LYS A 357 -1.89 -18.56 13.78
CA LYS A 357 -1.48 -17.18 13.55
C LYS A 357 -2.18 -16.18 14.47
N VAL A 358 -3.48 -16.36 14.71
CA VAL A 358 -4.22 -15.53 15.67
C VAL A 358 -3.61 -15.64 17.06
N ASN A 359 -3.38 -16.87 17.55
CA ASN A 359 -2.78 -17.09 18.86
C ASN A 359 -1.36 -16.49 18.95
N GLU A 360 -0.54 -16.67 17.91
CA GLU A 360 0.82 -16.08 17.84
C GLU A 360 0.81 -14.55 17.98
N LEU A 361 -0.17 -13.87 17.38
CA LEU A 361 -0.32 -12.41 17.46
C LEU A 361 -0.86 -11.98 18.82
N LEU A 362 -1.85 -12.70 19.37
CA LEU A 362 -2.40 -12.45 20.70
C LEU A 362 -1.33 -12.59 21.79
N ASP A 363 -0.50 -13.64 21.71
CA ASP A 363 0.60 -13.90 22.65
C ASP A 363 1.66 -12.78 22.63
N GLN A 364 1.76 -12.04 21.53
CA GLN A 364 2.64 -10.89 21.37
C GLN A 364 1.97 -9.55 21.73
N GLY A 365 0.74 -9.56 22.26
CA GLY A 365 0.03 -8.38 22.72
C GLY A 365 -0.78 -7.64 21.66
N VAL A 366 -0.97 -8.24 20.48
CA VAL A 366 -1.82 -7.64 19.42
C VAL A 366 -3.31 -7.79 19.81
N PRO A 367 -4.14 -6.75 19.69
CA PRO A 367 -5.57 -6.84 19.96
C PRO A 367 -6.28 -7.88 19.08
N THR A 368 -7.28 -8.59 19.65
CA THR A 368 -8.00 -9.67 18.96
C THR A 368 -8.53 -9.29 17.59
N GLU A 369 -9.18 -8.14 17.48
CA GLU A 369 -9.73 -7.68 16.21
C GLU A 369 -8.65 -7.55 15.11
N LEU A 370 -7.49 -6.97 15.45
CA LEU A 370 -6.39 -6.83 14.51
C LEU A 370 -5.74 -8.18 14.18
N ALA A 371 -5.56 -9.04 15.19
CA ALA A 371 -5.00 -10.37 15.01
C ALA A 371 -5.85 -11.24 14.06
N GLU A 372 -7.16 -11.24 14.26
CA GLU A 372 -8.12 -11.95 13.40
C GLU A 372 -8.12 -11.38 11.98
N PHE A 373 -8.10 -10.05 11.82
CA PHE A 373 -8.05 -9.43 10.50
C PHE A 373 -6.75 -9.76 9.74
N VAL A 374 -5.59 -9.62 10.39
CA VAL A 374 -4.28 -9.94 9.80
C VAL A 374 -4.19 -11.40 9.39
N ALA A 375 -4.65 -12.33 10.23
CA ALA A 375 -4.71 -13.76 9.91
C ALA A 375 -5.68 -14.05 8.75
N SER A 376 -6.76 -13.27 8.64
CA SER A 376 -7.79 -13.41 7.61
C SER A 376 -7.43 -12.77 6.26
N ALA A 377 -6.49 -11.82 6.24
CA ALA A 377 -6.18 -10.99 5.06
C ALA A 377 -5.87 -11.80 3.79
N ARG A 378 -5.24 -12.99 3.93
CA ARG A 378 -4.95 -13.86 2.78
C ARG A 378 -6.20 -14.47 2.12
N TYR A 379 -7.29 -14.58 2.86
CA TYR A 379 -8.56 -15.17 2.43
C TYR A 379 -9.57 -14.12 1.99
N LEU A 380 -9.49 -12.89 2.52
CA LEU A 380 -10.47 -11.84 2.21
C LEU A 380 -10.54 -11.47 0.72
N TYR A 381 -9.50 -11.78 -0.05
CA TYR A 381 -9.53 -11.66 -1.49
C TYR A 381 -10.63 -12.52 -2.17
N THR A 382 -11.10 -13.61 -1.55
CA THR A 382 -12.19 -14.44 -2.08
C THR A 382 -13.55 -13.71 -2.15
N THR A 383 -13.64 -12.53 -1.54
CA THR A 383 -14.79 -11.60 -1.63
C THR A 383 -15.35 -11.49 -3.04
N PHE A 384 -14.49 -11.28 -4.04
CA PHE A 384 -14.94 -11.10 -5.42
C PHE A 384 -15.56 -12.36 -6.00
N ALA A 385 -14.92 -13.52 -5.80
CA ALA A 385 -15.42 -14.79 -6.32
C ALA A 385 -16.75 -15.15 -5.67
N VAL A 386 -16.87 -14.98 -4.35
CA VAL A 386 -18.10 -15.26 -3.60
C VAL A 386 -19.22 -14.31 -4.05
N ALA A 387 -18.98 -13.00 -4.06
CA ALA A 387 -19.98 -12.01 -4.44
C ALA A 387 -20.48 -12.20 -5.88
N GLU A 388 -19.58 -12.38 -6.85
CA GLU A 388 -19.99 -12.57 -8.25
C GLU A 388 -20.75 -13.88 -8.47
N VAL A 389 -20.47 -14.93 -7.69
CA VAL A 389 -21.26 -16.17 -7.73
C VAL A 389 -22.63 -15.95 -7.11
N THR A 390 -22.72 -15.28 -5.95
CA THR A 390 -23.98 -14.92 -5.29
C THR A 390 -24.89 -14.11 -6.21
N GLU A 391 -24.37 -13.10 -6.90
CA GLU A 391 -25.15 -12.26 -7.82
C GLU A 391 -25.64 -13.02 -9.07
N SER A 392 -24.87 -14.02 -9.52
CA SER A 392 -25.19 -14.81 -10.72
C SER A 392 -26.14 -15.98 -10.45
N GLY A 393 -26.43 -16.26 -9.18
CA GLY A 393 -27.21 -17.39 -8.71
C GLY A 393 -28.44 -16.96 -7.90
N GLU A 394 -29.15 -17.94 -7.37
CA GLU A 394 -30.31 -17.72 -6.47
C GLU A 394 -29.96 -18.01 -5.01
N GLN A 395 -28.72 -18.43 -4.73
CA GLN A 395 -28.26 -18.88 -3.43
C GLN A 395 -27.85 -17.71 -2.54
N SER A 396 -27.98 -17.90 -1.22
CA SER A 396 -27.53 -16.91 -0.24
C SER A 396 -26.01 -16.79 -0.22
N LEU A 397 -25.52 -15.61 0.19
CA LEU A 397 -24.09 -15.36 0.40
C LEU A 397 -23.42 -16.44 1.27
N GLU A 398 -24.08 -16.84 2.35
CA GLU A 398 -23.62 -17.87 3.28
C GLU A 398 -23.44 -19.23 2.60
N ALA A 399 -24.42 -19.67 1.80
CA ALA A 399 -24.36 -20.92 1.07
C ALA A 399 -23.19 -20.93 0.05
N VAL A 400 -23.03 -19.82 -0.67
CA VAL A 400 -21.94 -19.66 -1.65
C VAL A 400 -20.58 -19.70 -0.95
N ALA A 401 -20.41 -18.96 0.15
CA ALA A 401 -19.16 -18.90 0.89
C ALA A 401 -18.78 -20.29 1.44
N HIS A 402 -19.70 -20.98 2.12
CA HIS A 402 -19.42 -22.33 2.64
C HIS A 402 -19.04 -23.30 1.52
N THR A 403 -19.74 -23.27 0.39
CA THR A 403 -19.43 -24.13 -0.75
C THR A 403 -18.05 -23.81 -1.33
N TYR A 404 -17.73 -22.52 -1.50
CA TYR A 404 -16.45 -22.07 -2.04
C TYR A 404 -15.26 -22.55 -1.19
N PHE A 405 -15.34 -22.39 0.14
CA PHE A 405 -14.27 -22.80 1.06
C PHE A 405 -14.18 -24.33 1.19
N ALA A 406 -15.32 -25.03 1.27
CA ALA A 406 -15.34 -26.50 1.32
C ALA A 406 -14.72 -27.11 0.04
N LEU A 407 -15.03 -26.54 -1.13
CA LEU A 407 -14.49 -26.98 -2.41
C LEU A 407 -12.97 -26.75 -2.51
N GLY A 408 -12.49 -25.58 -2.10
CA GLY A 408 -11.06 -25.28 -2.07
C GLY A 408 -10.28 -26.21 -1.13
N SER A 409 -10.89 -26.62 -0.02
CA SER A 409 -10.33 -27.56 0.94
C SER A 409 -10.26 -28.98 0.37
N GLN A 410 -11.38 -29.50 -0.15
CA GLN A 410 -11.46 -30.87 -0.68
C GLN A 410 -10.62 -31.11 -1.93
N LEU A 411 -10.50 -30.11 -2.79
CA LEU A 411 -9.69 -30.20 -4.00
C LEU A 411 -8.22 -29.81 -3.77
N GLU A 412 -7.82 -29.58 -2.53
CA GLU A 412 -6.47 -29.15 -2.12
C GLU A 412 -5.96 -27.90 -2.87
N LEU A 413 -6.86 -27.06 -3.39
CA LEU A 413 -6.51 -25.85 -4.15
C LEU A 413 -5.72 -24.86 -3.28
N ASN A 414 -5.98 -24.87 -1.98
CA ASN A 414 -5.28 -24.06 -1.01
C ASN A 414 -3.79 -24.45 -0.88
N TRP A 415 -3.51 -25.76 -0.83
CA TRP A 415 -2.14 -26.26 -0.84
C TRP A 415 -1.44 -25.89 -2.16
N PHE A 416 -2.15 -26.03 -3.28
CA PHE A 416 -1.60 -25.68 -4.59
C PHE A 416 -1.28 -24.18 -4.69
N ALA A 417 -2.17 -23.32 -4.16
CA ALA A 417 -1.92 -21.88 -4.04
C ALA A 417 -0.65 -21.58 -3.21
N ASP A 418 -0.43 -22.30 -2.11
CA ASP A 418 0.77 -22.15 -1.29
C ASP A 418 2.04 -22.57 -2.04
N GLN A 419 1.98 -23.61 -2.87
CA GLN A 419 3.12 -23.99 -3.73
C GLN A 419 3.43 -22.91 -4.76
N ILE A 420 2.42 -22.35 -5.42
CA ILE A 420 2.59 -21.21 -6.35
C ILE A 420 3.31 -20.06 -5.62
N VAL A 421 2.93 -19.75 -4.38
CA VAL A 421 3.58 -18.69 -3.59
C VAL A 421 5.05 -19.01 -3.28
N LYS A 422 5.35 -20.27 -2.93
CA LYS A 422 6.69 -20.76 -2.60
C LYS A 422 7.64 -20.86 -3.79
N MET A 423 7.13 -20.80 -5.02
CA MET A 423 7.98 -20.78 -6.22
C MET A 423 8.99 -19.62 -6.13
N GLY A 424 10.28 -19.96 -6.28
CA GLY A 424 11.36 -18.99 -6.36
C GLY A 424 11.13 -18.02 -7.52
N VAL A 425 11.38 -16.74 -7.28
CA VAL A 425 11.24 -15.68 -8.28
C VAL A 425 12.59 -14.99 -8.41
N ASP A 426 13.34 -15.40 -9.41
CA ASP A 426 14.66 -14.85 -9.72
C ASP A 426 14.57 -13.69 -10.73
N ASN A 427 13.48 -13.63 -11.49
CA ASN A 427 13.24 -12.60 -12.48
C ASN A 427 11.77 -12.18 -12.58
N TYR A 428 11.54 -11.09 -13.30
CA TYR A 428 10.22 -10.49 -13.49
C TYR A 428 9.21 -11.39 -14.21
N TRP A 429 9.64 -12.17 -15.20
CA TRP A 429 8.72 -13.04 -15.93
C TRP A 429 8.20 -14.17 -15.03
N GLN A 430 9.05 -14.70 -14.17
CA GLN A 430 8.63 -15.65 -13.13
C GLN A 430 7.67 -14.99 -12.13
N ALA A 431 7.90 -13.72 -11.75
CA ALA A 431 6.98 -12.98 -10.89
C ALA A 431 5.59 -12.84 -11.52
N MET A 432 5.54 -12.51 -12.82
CA MET A 432 4.29 -12.40 -13.59
C MET A 432 3.60 -13.75 -13.78
N ALA A 433 4.34 -14.81 -14.08
CA ALA A 433 3.80 -16.15 -14.21
C ALA A 433 3.14 -16.62 -12.91
N ARG A 434 3.81 -16.40 -11.77
CA ARG A 434 3.26 -16.71 -10.44
C ARG A 434 1.95 -15.97 -10.17
N GLU A 435 1.87 -14.69 -10.53
CA GLU A 435 0.63 -13.92 -10.40
C GLU A 435 -0.47 -14.45 -11.32
N SER A 436 -0.15 -14.79 -12.58
CA SER A 436 -1.10 -15.38 -13.53
C SER A 436 -1.64 -16.74 -13.06
N PHE A 437 -0.78 -17.64 -12.57
CA PHE A 437 -1.22 -18.95 -12.08
C PHE A 437 -2.17 -18.84 -10.90
N ARG A 438 -1.98 -17.83 -10.04
CA ARG A 438 -2.90 -17.58 -8.93
C ARG A 438 -4.25 -17.05 -9.43
N ASP A 439 -4.22 -16.09 -10.36
CA ASP A 439 -5.43 -15.54 -10.99
C ASP A 439 -6.24 -16.68 -11.67
N ASP A 440 -5.56 -17.59 -12.36
CA ASP A 440 -6.18 -18.76 -13.03
C ASP A 440 -6.78 -19.74 -12.02
N LEU A 441 -6.06 -20.07 -10.94
CA LEU A 441 -6.55 -20.97 -9.88
C LEU A 441 -7.84 -20.43 -9.24
N GLU A 442 -7.85 -19.13 -8.94
CA GLU A 442 -9.01 -18.44 -8.36
C GLU A 442 -10.21 -18.46 -9.33
N TRP A 443 -9.96 -18.23 -10.63
CA TRP A 443 -10.99 -18.32 -11.67
C TRP A 443 -11.58 -19.72 -11.78
N GLN A 444 -10.75 -20.77 -11.76
CA GLN A 444 -11.20 -22.16 -11.79
C GLN A 444 -12.05 -22.50 -10.58
N GLN A 445 -11.60 -22.16 -9.36
CA GLN A 445 -12.36 -22.43 -8.14
C GLN A 445 -13.74 -21.74 -8.17
N ARG A 446 -13.80 -20.49 -8.63
CA ARG A 446 -15.06 -19.77 -8.82
C ARG A 446 -15.96 -20.48 -9.83
N SER A 447 -15.43 -20.87 -10.98
CA SER A 447 -16.21 -21.55 -12.04
C SER A 447 -16.79 -22.87 -11.54
N ILE A 448 -15.99 -23.68 -10.84
CA ILE A 448 -16.45 -24.95 -10.26
C ILE A 448 -17.54 -24.69 -9.21
N THR A 449 -17.33 -23.70 -8.33
CA THR A 449 -18.33 -23.31 -7.31
C THR A 449 -19.65 -22.92 -7.96
N GLN A 450 -19.62 -22.10 -9.01
CA GLN A 450 -20.82 -21.68 -9.75
C GLN A 450 -21.54 -22.88 -10.40
N ASN A 451 -20.79 -23.80 -11.01
CA ASN A 451 -21.35 -24.99 -11.65
C ASN A 451 -21.98 -25.95 -10.64
N MET A 452 -21.33 -26.15 -9.49
CA MET A 452 -21.87 -26.98 -8.41
C MET A 452 -23.19 -26.41 -7.89
N LEU A 453 -23.26 -25.09 -7.65
CA LEU A 453 -24.44 -24.43 -7.12
C LEU A 453 -25.63 -24.41 -8.09
N ARG A 454 -25.40 -24.43 -9.41
CA ARG A 454 -26.46 -24.59 -10.42
C ARG A 454 -27.11 -25.98 -10.41
N GLY A 455 -26.49 -26.98 -9.77
CA GLY A 455 -27.04 -28.33 -9.59
C GLY A 455 -27.96 -28.47 -8.36
N GLU A 456 -28.01 -29.66 -7.76
CA GLU A 456 -28.86 -29.98 -6.59
C GLU A 456 -28.45 -29.27 -5.28
N ALA A 457 -27.46 -28.36 -5.34
CA ALA A 457 -26.78 -27.78 -4.19
C ALA A 457 -27.42 -26.48 -3.64
N SER A 458 -28.68 -26.19 -3.94
CA SER A 458 -29.25 -24.84 -3.77
C SER A 458 -29.75 -24.47 -2.35
N GLN A 459 -29.62 -25.33 -1.32
CA GLN A 459 -30.25 -25.09 -0.01
C GLN A 459 -29.34 -25.27 1.24
N MET A 460 -28.02 -25.26 1.10
CA MET A 460 -27.11 -25.42 2.25
C MET A 460 -27.08 -24.18 3.13
N LYS A 461 -27.12 -24.39 4.45
CA LYS A 461 -27.07 -23.31 5.45
C LYS A 461 -25.92 -23.46 6.44
N THR A 462 -25.21 -24.59 6.44
CA THR A 462 -24.11 -24.84 7.37
C THR A 462 -22.84 -25.30 6.66
N PRO A 463 -21.64 -25.10 7.26
CA PRO A 463 -20.39 -25.64 6.72
C PRO A 463 -20.45 -27.16 6.48
N ASN A 464 -21.11 -27.91 7.36
CA ASN A 464 -21.19 -29.37 7.25
C ASN A 464 -22.10 -29.83 6.11
N GLU A 465 -23.22 -29.14 5.87
CA GLU A 465 -24.10 -29.41 4.73
C GLU A 465 -23.40 -29.09 3.41
N ALA A 466 -22.67 -27.97 3.36
CA ALA A 466 -21.83 -27.62 2.22
C ALA A 466 -20.75 -28.67 1.98
N GLN A 467 -20.08 -29.11 3.04
CA GLN A 467 -19.07 -30.15 2.95
C GLN A 467 -19.63 -31.46 2.38
N ALA A 468 -20.74 -31.96 2.95
CA ALA A 468 -21.37 -33.18 2.48
C ALA A 468 -21.82 -33.09 1.02
N ALA A 469 -22.26 -31.92 0.56
CA ALA A 469 -22.65 -31.73 -0.82
C ALA A 469 -21.46 -31.62 -1.78
N VAL A 470 -20.35 -30.99 -1.35
CA VAL A 470 -19.09 -30.99 -2.10
C VAL A 470 -18.61 -32.43 -2.26
N ASP A 471 -18.62 -33.22 -1.18
CA ASP A 471 -18.19 -34.62 -1.20
C ASP A 471 -19.04 -35.45 -2.18
N ASN A 472 -20.38 -35.29 -2.12
CA ASN A 472 -21.29 -35.94 -3.05
C ASN A 472 -21.09 -35.50 -4.50
N TRP A 473 -20.84 -34.21 -4.74
CA TRP A 473 -20.59 -33.68 -6.07
C TRP A 473 -19.28 -34.23 -6.66
N ILE A 474 -18.22 -34.33 -5.84
CA ILE A 474 -16.94 -34.93 -6.21
C ILE A 474 -17.13 -36.41 -6.59
N LEU A 475 -17.90 -37.17 -5.80
CA LEU A 475 -18.21 -38.58 -6.10
C LEU A 475 -18.96 -38.73 -7.43
N GLN A 476 -19.94 -37.86 -7.72
CA GLN A 476 -20.67 -37.88 -8.99
C GLN A 476 -19.79 -37.51 -10.20
N HIS A 477 -18.71 -36.76 -9.98
CA HIS A 477 -17.80 -36.27 -11.02
C HIS A 477 -16.39 -36.86 -10.91
N GLU A 478 -16.25 -38.04 -10.28
CA GLU A 478 -14.96 -38.68 -9.98
C GLU A 478 -14.06 -38.83 -11.22
N ASN A 479 -14.64 -39.09 -12.39
CA ASN A 479 -13.89 -39.20 -13.66
C ASN A 479 -13.17 -37.90 -14.07
N TYR A 480 -13.68 -36.74 -13.68
CA TYR A 480 -13.09 -35.43 -13.97
C TYR A 480 -12.21 -34.93 -12.83
N VAL A 481 -12.64 -35.16 -11.59
CA VAL A 481 -11.98 -34.65 -10.37
C VAL A 481 -10.84 -35.56 -9.91
N GLY A 482 -10.93 -36.89 -10.11
CA GLY A 482 -9.94 -37.87 -9.66
C GLY A 482 -8.54 -37.71 -10.27
N ARG A 483 -8.42 -36.94 -11.36
CA ARG A 483 -7.12 -36.53 -11.93
C ARG A 483 -6.40 -35.47 -11.11
N CYS A 484 -7.14 -34.60 -10.41
CA CYS A 484 -6.58 -33.46 -9.68
C CYS A 484 -5.60 -33.91 -8.58
N PRO A 485 -5.95 -34.85 -7.68
CA PRO A 485 -5.02 -35.33 -6.65
C PRO A 485 -3.77 -36.01 -7.21
N HIS A 486 -3.87 -36.67 -8.37
CA HIS A 486 -2.74 -37.33 -9.01
C HIS A 486 -1.75 -36.34 -9.65
N MET A 487 -2.24 -35.19 -10.17
CA MET A 487 -1.37 -34.13 -10.71
C MET A 487 -0.66 -33.31 -9.62
N VAL A 488 -1.20 -33.32 -8.39
CA VAL A 488 -0.67 -32.59 -7.22
C VAL A 488 0.45 -33.38 -6.53
N ALA A 489 0.49 -34.70 -6.74
CA ALA A 489 1.45 -35.62 -6.12
C ALA A 489 2.75 -35.88 -6.93
N GLU A 490 2.80 -35.47 -8.21
CA GLU A 490 4.02 -35.44 -9.05
C GLU A 490 4.69 -34.06 -8.98
#